data_AF-A0A6H9KZE2-F1
#
_entry.id   AF-A0A6H9KZE2-F1
#
_cell.length_a   1.000
_cell.length_b   1.000
_cell.length_c   1.000
_cell.angle_alpha   90.00
_cell.angle_beta   90.00
_cell.angle_gamma   90.00
#
_symmetry.space_group_name_H-M   'P 1'
#
loop_
_entity.id
_entity.type
_entity.pdbx_description
1 polymer ?
#
loop_
_entity_poly.entity_id
_entity_poly.type
_entity_poly.pdbx_seq_one_letter_code
_entity_poly.pdbx_strand_id
1 'polypeptide(L)'
;MVLSRSFLPINFLIFSLLSCSNPFDTRNAETPLSGTNNFRNLSEQEDILHNLINSFKEKKSKFYTEVFDSSLVFRPSETANTPFFENWTLTEEDNFVNRFFSDGETLNSTLNLDTLNVEYQNFSTETAQIKFEYEINFEHFYGSQDSINTFKGYSEFSIKRKNDVWKVVDWLDRPTLSAKETWTNLKFIVLNNEADR
;
A
#
# COMPACT_ATOMS: atom_id res chain seq x y z
N MET A 1 -10.59 76.28 -54.60
CA MET A 1 -9.38 75.44 -54.50
C MET A 1 -9.71 74.36 -53.45
N VAL A 2 -10.20 73.13 -53.75
CA VAL A 2 -9.60 72.00 -54.50
C VAL A 2 -8.22 71.70 -53.87
N LEU A 3 -7.90 70.61 -53.15
CA LEU A 3 -8.33 69.21 -53.00
C LEU A 3 -8.07 68.74 -51.54
N SER A 4 -8.88 67.90 -50.88
CA SER A 4 -8.92 66.42 -50.98
C SER A 4 -7.58 65.71 -50.69
N ARG A 5 -7.50 64.97 -49.58
CA ARG A 5 -7.40 63.49 -49.57
C ARG A 5 -7.22 62.95 -48.15
N SER A 6 -8.23 62.20 -47.75
CA SER A 6 -8.22 61.20 -46.69
C SER A 6 -7.11 60.17 -46.94
N PHE A 7 -6.39 59.76 -45.90
CA PHE A 7 -6.00 58.35 -45.72
C PHE A 7 -6.07 58.02 -44.22
N LEU A 8 -7.14 57.31 -43.91
CA LEU A 8 -7.51 56.70 -42.64
C LEU A 8 -6.66 55.41 -42.41
N PRO A 9 -6.81 54.71 -41.28
CA PRO A 9 -5.79 54.32 -40.33
C PRO A 9 -5.22 52.92 -40.62
N ILE A 10 -4.02 52.83 -41.21
CA ILE A 10 -3.35 51.53 -41.47
C ILE A 10 -2.66 50.97 -40.21
N ASN A 11 -2.40 51.79 -39.19
CA ASN A 11 -1.64 51.37 -38.00
C ASN A 11 -2.43 50.53 -36.97
N PHE A 12 -3.76 50.47 -37.04
CA PHE A 12 -4.54 49.75 -36.03
C PHE A 12 -4.77 48.26 -36.38
N LEU A 13 -4.66 47.88 -37.66
CA LEU A 13 -4.87 46.49 -38.12
C LEU A 13 -3.64 45.58 -37.90
N ILE A 14 -2.45 46.16 -37.69
CA ILE A 14 -1.20 45.41 -37.54
C ILE A 14 -1.06 44.84 -36.10
N PHE A 15 -1.63 45.51 -35.10
CA PHE A 15 -1.55 45.05 -33.70
C PHE A 15 -2.43 43.82 -33.40
N SER A 16 -3.51 43.59 -34.15
CA SER A 16 -4.40 42.44 -33.95
C SER A 16 -3.86 41.11 -34.46
N LEU A 17 -2.82 41.11 -35.30
CA LEU A 17 -2.26 39.88 -35.87
C LEU A 17 -1.10 39.27 -35.05
N LEU A 18 -0.60 39.97 -34.03
CA LEU A 18 0.50 39.51 -33.19
C LEU A 18 0.05 38.87 -31.86
N SER A 19 -1.25 38.81 -31.57
CA SER A 19 -1.80 38.17 -30.36
C SER A 19 -2.42 36.79 -30.61
N CYS A 20 -2.05 36.10 -31.70
CA CYS A 20 -2.41 34.70 -31.89
C CYS A 20 -1.51 33.80 -31.02
N SER A 21 -1.79 33.76 -29.72
CA SER A 21 -1.44 32.60 -28.90
C SER A 21 -2.33 31.46 -29.37
N ASN A 22 -1.74 30.39 -29.93
CA ASN A 22 -2.47 29.25 -30.46
C ASN A 22 -3.38 28.65 -29.35
N PRO A 23 -4.73 28.76 -29.43
CA PRO A 23 -5.62 28.22 -28.40
C PRO A 23 -5.71 26.69 -28.44
N PHE A 24 -5.05 26.07 -29.44
CA PHE A 24 -4.87 24.63 -29.57
C PHE A 24 -3.43 24.21 -29.32
N ASP A 25 -2.65 25.01 -28.57
CA ASP A 25 -1.38 24.53 -28.04
C ASP A 25 -1.69 23.34 -27.12
N THR A 26 -1.49 22.15 -27.64
CA THR A 26 -1.64 20.92 -26.88
C THR A 26 -0.61 20.99 -25.78
N ARG A 27 -1.08 21.04 -24.53
CA ARG A 27 -0.21 20.85 -23.36
C ARG A 27 0.78 19.74 -23.68
N ASN A 28 2.07 19.97 -23.39
CA ASN A 28 3.05 18.90 -23.42
C ASN A 28 2.45 17.69 -22.72
N ALA A 29 2.38 16.55 -23.42
CA ALA A 29 1.84 15.33 -22.85
C ALA A 29 2.54 15.10 -21.51
N GLU A 30 1.77 15.05 -20.42
CA GLU A 30 2.31 14.63 -19.14
C GLU A 30 2.96 13.27 -19.40
N THR A 31 4.24 13.15 -19.03
CA THR A 31 4.92 11.86 -19.13
C THR A 31 4.06 10.87 -18.36
N PRO A 32 3.65 9.73 -18.95
CA PRO A 32 2.87 8.77 -18.21
C PRO A 32 3.62 8.52 -16.90
N LEU A 33 2.96 8.74 -15.76
CA LEU A 33 3.39 8.13 -14.53
C LEU A 33 3.35 6.65 -14.84
N SER A 34 4.50 6.10 -15.22
CA SER A 34 4.69 4.69 -15.44
C SER A 34 4.45 4.03 -14.09
N GLY A 35 3.18 3.82 -13.74
CA GLY A 35 2.77 2.88 -12.72
C GLY A 35 3.08 1.52 -13.31
N THR A 36 4.36 1.15 -13.26
CA THR A 36 4.79 -0.21 -13.53
C THR A 36 3.99 -1.05 -12.55
N ASN A 37 3.06 -1.85 -13.06
CA ASN A 37 2.26 -2.75 -12.24
C ASN A 37 3.22 -3.78 -11.65
N ASN A 38 3.79 -3.50 -10.46
CA ASN A 38 4.78 -4.36 -9.83
C ASN A 38 4.13 -5.58 -9.16
N PHE A 39 2.82 -5.76 -9.32
CA PHE A 39 2.09 -6.89 -8.78
C PHE A 39 2.16 -8.08 -9.74
N ARG A 40 2.44 -9.26 -9.18
CA ARG A 40 2.53 -10.53 -9.91
C ARG A 40 1.23 -11.31 -9.77
N ASN A 41 0.97 -12.21 -10.70
CA ASN A 41 -0.07 -13.22 -10.49
C ASN A 41 0.38 -14.14 -9.35
N LEU A 42 -0.53 -14.60 -8.50
CA LEU A 42 -0.21 -15.48 -7.38
C LEU A 42 -0.04 -16.94 -7.83
N SER A 43 0.73 -17.17 -8.89
CA SER A 43 0.99 -18.49 -9.47
C SER A 43 2.04 -19.28 -8.70
N GLU A 44 3.00 -18.56 -8.10
CA GLU A 44 4.06 -19.12 -7.26
C GLU A 44 3.93 -18.63 -5.81
N GLN A 45 4.56 -19.36 -4.88
CA GLN A 45 4.47 -19.05 -3.44
C GLN A 45 5.15 -17.73 -3.09
N GLU A 46 6.26 -17.43 -3.75
CA GLU A 46 7.02 -16.19 -3.61
C GLU A 46 6.22 -14.94 -4.02
N ASP A 47 5.23 -15.10 -4.91
CA ASP A 47 4.38 -14.00 -5.37
C ASP A 47 3.51 -13.44 -4.23
N ILE A 48 3.20 -14.24 -3.21
CA ILE A 48 2.47 -13.80 -2.01
C ILE A 48 3.26 -12.70 -1.29
N LEU A 49 4.51 -12.97 -0.91
CA LEU A 49 5.32 -11.99 -0.19
C LEU A 49 5.66 -10.79 -1.07
N HIS A 50 5.94 -11.02 -2.36
CA HIS A 50 6.19 -9.94 -3.32
C HIS A 50 5.01 -8.96 -3.41
N ASN A 51 3.79 -9.48 -3.58
CA ASN A 51 2.59 -8.65 -3.63
C ASN A 51 2.28 -8.00 -2.29
N LEU A 52 2.49 -8.71 -1.17
CA LEU A 52 2.34 -8.15 0.17
C LEU A 52 3.26 -6.94 0.35
N ILE A 53 4.56 -7.07 0.08
CA ILE A 53 5.53 -5.96 0.18
C ILE A 53 5.14 -4.79 -0.73
N ASN A 54 4.81 -5.06 -1.99
CA ASN A 54 4.47 -3.99 -2.93
C ASN A 54 3.15 -3.32 -2.60
N SER A 55 2.21 -4.03 -1.98
CA SER A 55 0.95 -3.42 -1.53
C SER A 55 1.18 -2.36 -0.46
N PHE A 56 2.15 -2.56 0.44
CA PHE A 56 2.57 -1.54 1.42
C PHE A 56 3.31 -0.39 0.76
N LYS A 57 4.25 -0.68 -0.15
CA LYS A 57 5.03 0.35 -0.85
C LYS A 57 4.15 1.27 -1.70
N GLU A 58 3.18 0.69 -2.40
CA GLU A 58 2.28 1.41 -3.31
C GLU A 58 0.95 1.82 -2.66
N LYS A 59 0.75 1.47 -1.38
CA LYS A 59 -0.47 1.73 -0.59
C LYS A 59 -1.74 1.28 -1.32
N LYS A 60 -1.73 0.05 -1.83
CA LYS A 60 -2.84 -0.54 -2.60
C LYS A 60 -3.51 -1.66 -1.82
N SER A 61 -4.58 -1.34 -1.09
CA SER A 61 -5.34 -2.29 -0.25
C SER A 61 -5.86 -3.48 -1.04
N LYS A 62 -6.35 -3.26 -2.27
CA LYS A 62 -6.83 -4.33 -3.14
C LYS A 62 -5.79 -5.45 -3.33
N PHE A 63 -4.55 -5.11 -3.65
CA PHE A 63 -3.50 -6.11 -3.88
C PHE A 63 -3.01 -6.75 -2.59
N TYR A 64 -3.12 -6.04 -1.46
CA TYR A 64 -2.90 -6.62 -0.14
C TYR A 64 -3.94 -7.72 0.15
N THR A 65 -5.23 -7.41 0.02
CA THR A 65 -6.29 -8.37 0.36
C THR A 65 -6.39 -9.54 -0.61
N GLU A 66 -5.97 -9.36 -1.86
CA GLU A 66 -5.92 -10.43 -2.87
C GLU A 66 -5.00 -11.60 -2.49
N VAL A 67 -3.99 -11.41 -1.64
CA VAL A 67 -3.11 -12.52 -1.21
C VAL A 67 -3.79 -13.48 -0.24
N PHE A 68 -4.88 -13.06 0.40
CA PHE A 68 -5.61 -13.86 1.39
C PHE A 68 -6.80 -14.60 0.76
N ASP A 69 -7.13 -15.75 1.32
CA ASP A 69 -8.38 -16.44 1.03
C ASP A 69 -9.52 -15.87 1.87
N SER A 70 -10.75 -16.00 1.36
CA SER A 70 -11.98 -15.72 2.10
C SER A 70 -12.08 -16.46 3.44
N SER A 71 -11.44 -17.63 3.57
CA SER A 71 -11.41 -18.43 4.79
C SER A 71 -10.22 -18.10 5.70
N LEU A 72 -9.62 -16.91 5.58
CA LEU A 72 -8.48 -16.49 6.39
C LEU A 72 -8.77 -16.68 7.89
N VAL A 73 -7.84 -17.35 8.57
CA VAL A 73 -7.78 -17.40 10.03
C VAL A 73 -6.54 -16.66 10.50
N PHE A 74 -6.72 -15.56 11.22
CA PHE A 74 -5.62 -14.83 11.85
C PHE A 74 -5.43 -15.27 13.30
N ARG A 75 -4.20 -15.62 13.67
CA ARG A 75 -3.81 -16.01 15.02
C ARG A 75 -2.90 -14.92 15.59
N PRO A 76 -3.41 -14.10 16.53
CA PRO A 76 -2.66 -12.98 17.07
C PRO A 76 -1.44 -13.45 17.87
N SER A 77 -0.44 -12.59 17.93
CA SER A 77 0.68 -12.71 18.87
C SER A 77 0.17 -12.74 20.32
N GLU A 78 0.81 -13.56 21.14
CA GLU A 78 0.53 -13.67 22.58
C GLU A 78 0.69 -12.34 23.32
N THR A 79 1.49 -11.41 22.78
CA THR A 79 1.71 -10.06 23.34
C THR A 79 0.46 -9.18 23.32
N ALA A 80 -0.51 -9.51 22.47
CA ALA A 80 -1.74 -8.75 22.28
C ALA A 80 -2.96 -9.65 22.49
N ASN A 81 -2.91 -10.58 23.46
CA ASN A 81 -4.01 -11.48 23.82
C ASN A 81 -5.27 -10.69 24.23
N THR A 82 -6.06 -10.29 23.23
CA THR A 82 -7.30 -9.54 23.37
C THR A 82 -8.41 -10.27 22.61
N PRO A 83 -9.63 -10.35 23.18
CA PRO A 83 -10.82 -10.86 22.49
C PRO A 83 -11.11 -10.18 21.14
N PHE A 84 -10.49 -9.02 20.89
CA PHE A 84 -10.58 -8.25 19.65
C PHE A 84 -10.31 -9.09 18.39
N PHE A 85 -9.43 -10.09 18.45
CA PHE A 85 -9.06 -10.92 17.29
C PHE A 85 -9.83 -12.25 17.18
N GLU A 86 -10.75 -12.57 18.11
CA GLU A 86 -11.46 -13.87 18.12
C GLU A 86 -12.28 -14.13 16.85
N ASN A 87 -12.76 -13.07 16.19
CA ASN A 87 -13.52 -13.14 14.95
C ASN A 87 -12.84 -12.37 13.80
N TRP A 88 -11.51 -12.37 13.78
CA TRP A 88 -10.78 -11.68 12.73
C TRP A 88 -10.93 -12.39 11.38
N THR A 89 -11.69 -11.79 10.47
CA THR A 89 -11.91 -12.31 9.11
C THR A 89 -11.18 -11.46 8.07
N LEU A 90 -11.29 -11.87 6.80
CA LEU A 90 -10.80 -11.08 5.68
C LEU A 90 -11.45 -9.67 5.62
N THR A 91 -12.67 -9.50 6.14
CA THR A 91 -13.32 -8.18 6.18
C THR A 91 -12.65 -7.25 7.20
N GLU A 92 -12.32 -7.73 8.41
CA GLU A 92 -11.56 -6.96 9.40
C GLU A 92 -10.15 -6.66 8.89
N GLU A 93 -9.53 -7.60 8.17
CA GLU A 93 -8.24 -7.41 7.51
C GLU A 93 -8.30 -6.31 6.44
N ASP A 94 -9.33 -6.30 5.59
CA ASP A 94 -9.56 -5.25 4.59
C ASP A 94 -9.80 -3.89 5.26
N ASN A 95 -10.60 -3.83 6.32
CA ASN A 95 -10.83 -2.60 7.08
C ASN A 95 -9.53 -2.06 7.70
N PHE A 96 -8.72 -2.96 8.28
CA PHE A 96 -7.41 -2.61 8.81
C PHE A 96 -6.53 -1.99 7.73
N VAL A 97 -6.34 -2.68 6.60
CA VAL A 97 -5.39 -2.19 5.59
C VAL A 97 -5.89 -0.92 4.91
N ASN A 98 -7.20 -0.78 4.70
CA ASN A 98 -7.77 0.44 4.12
C ASN A 98 -7.55 1.63 5.05
N ARG A 99 -7.81 1.47 6.35
CA ARG A 99 -7.56 2.52 7.34
C ARG A 99 -6.07 2.85 7.44
N PHE A 100 -5.25 1.81 7.47
CA PHE A 100 -3.81 1.92 7.53
C PHE A 100 -3.24 2.70 6.34
N PHE A 101 -3.69 2.40 5.11
CA PHE A 101 -3.25 3.11 3.91
C PHE A 101 -3.90 4.49 3.75
N SER A 102 -5.13 4.71 4.22
CA SER A 102 -5.78 6.03 4.16
C SER A 102 -5.16 7.03 5.13
N ASP A 103 -4.86 6.61 6.37
CA ASP A 103 -4.15 7.43 7.35
C ASP A 103 -2.68 7.68 6.88
N GLY A 104 -2.16 6.76 6.05
CA GLY A 104 -0.85 6.81 5.43
C GLY A 104 -0.59 7.98 4.47
N GLU A 105 -1.57 8.78 4.03
CA GLU A 105 -1.25 10.03 3.32
C GLU A 105 -0.49 11.04 4.21
N THR A 106 -0.57 10.88 5.54
CA THR A 106 0.17 11.67 6.52
C THR A 106 1.36 10.95 7.16
N LEU A 107 1.48 9.63 6.95
CA LEU A 107 2.47 8.78 7.62
C LEU A 107 3.38 8.07 6.59
N ASN A 108 4.69 8.24 6.74
CA ASN A 108 5.66 7.42 6.02
C ASN A 108 5.79 6.08 6.76
N SER A 109 5.15 5.05 6.21
CA SER A 109 5.28 3.67 6.67
C SER A 109 6.18 2.88 5.72
N THR A 110 7.20 2.23 6.25
CA THR A 110 8.03 1.29 5.48
C THR A 110 7.90 -0.11 6.07
N LEU A 111 7.45 -1.06 5.25
CA LEU A 111 7.51 -2.47 5.57
C LEU A 111 8.81 -3.05 5.03
N ASN A 112 9.69 -3.47 5.94
CA ASN A 112 10.88 -4.24 5.62
C ASN A 112 10.60 -5.69 6.01
N LEU A 113 10.40 -6.55 5.02
CA LEU A 113 10.53 -7.99 5.26
C LEU A 113 12.01 -8.32 5.16
N ASP A 114 12.56 -9.00 6.16
CA ASP A 114 13.93 -9.48 6.05
C ASP A 114 13.92 -10.63 5.05
N THR A 115 14.16 -10.30 3.79
CA THR A 115 14.24 -11.28 2.69
C THR A 115 15.35 -12.31 2.89
N LEU A 116 16.23 -12.12 3.88
CA LEU A 116 17.29 -13.06 4.22
C LEU A 116 16.77 -14.25 5.04
N ASN A 117 15.68 -14.08 5.81
CA ASN A 117 15.15 -15.08 6.73
C ASN A 117 13.76 -15.59 6.28
N VAL A 118 13.60 -15.83 4.98
CA VAL A 118 12.38 -16.43 4.43
C VAL A 118 12.59 -17.93 4.20
N GLU A 119 11.74 -18.73 4.84
CA GLU A 119 11.73 -20.18 4.68
C GLU A 119 10.43 -20.63 3.99
N TYR A 120 10.57 -21.41 2.93
CA TYR A 120 9.46 -22.05 2.24
C TYR A 120 9.45 -23.54 2.55
N GLN A 121 8.35 -24.03 3.11
CA GLN A 121 8.16 -25.44 3.42
C GLN A 121 6.97 -26.01 2.64
N ASN A 122 7.26 -26.90 1.70
CA ASN A 122 6.23 -27.61 0.94
C ASN A 122 5.73 -28.84 1.70
N PHE A 123 4.42 -28.95 1.89
CA PHE A 123 3.80 -30.16 2.43
C PHE A 123 3.17 -31.02 1.32
N SER A 124 2.68 -30.36 0.26
CA SER A 124 2.14 -31.00 -0.94
C SER A 124 2.26 -30.07 -2.14
N THR A 125 1.73 -30.46 -3.30
CA THR A 125 1.60 -29.60 -4.49
C THR A 125 0.59 -28.46 -4.32
N GLU A 126 -0.30 -28.56 -3.32
CA GLU A 126 -1.39 -27.60 -3.10
C GLU A 126 -1.31 -26.91 -1.74
N THR A 127 -0.38 -27.29 -0.88
CA THR A 127 -0.25 -26.75 0.47
C THR A 127 1.21 -26.54 0.83
N ALA A 128 1.51 -25.37 1.35
CA ALA A 128 2.84 -25.01 1.79
C ALA A 128 2.76 -24.01 2.96
N GLN A 129 3.93 -23.66 3.48
CA GLN A 129 4.08 -22.70 4.54
C GLN A 129 5.23 -21.75 4.22
N ILE A 130 5.02 -20.48 4.53
CA ILE A 130 6.02 -19.42 4.40
C ILE A 130 6.29 -18.88 5.80
N LYS A 131 7.54 -18.92 6.25
CA LYS A 131 7.97 -18.30 7.50
C LYS A 131 8.91 -17.16 7.17
N PHE A 132 8.74 -16.02 7.83
CA PHE A 132 9.59 -14.87 7.61
C PHE A 132 9.65 -13.96 8.84
N GLU A 133 10.79 -13.29 8.99
CA GLU A 133 10.95 -12.17 9.91
C GLU A 133 10.50 -10.88 9.24
N TYR A 134 9.90 -10.00 10.03
CA TYR A 134 9.48 -8.69 9.56
C TYR A 134 9.89 -7.58 10.53
N GLU A 135 10.09 -6.40 9.96
CA GLU A 135 10.26 -5.13 10.65
C GLU A 135 9.42 -4.07 9.94
N ILE A 136 8.50 -3.46 10.67
CA ILE A 136 7.64 -2.40 10.17
C ILE A 136 8.00 -1.12 10.90
N ASN A 137 8.46 -0.13 10.15
CA ASN A 137 8.87 1.16 10.68
C ASN A 137 7.85 2.23 10.30
N PHE A 138 7.46 3.02 11.30
CA PHE A 138 6.48 4.08 11.17
C PHE A 138 7.03 5.41 11.66
N GLU A 139 7.12 6.38 10.75
CA GLU A 139 7.39 7.76 11.14
C GLU A 139 6.09 8.44 11.58
N HIS A 140 6.17 9.25 12.64
CA HIS A 140 5.10 10.13 13.12
C HIS A 140 3.80 9.43 13.50
N PHE A 141 3.88 8.20 13.96
CA PHE A 141 2.69 7.49 14.42
C PHE A 141 2.25 8.04 15.79
N TYR A 142 1.19 8.84 15.78
CA TYR A 142 0.46 9.40 16.92
C TYR A 142 1.30 10.22 17.94
N GLY A 143 1.20 11.55 17.85
CA GLY A 143 1.41 12.48 18.98
C GLY A 143 2.86 12.88 19.30
N SER A 144 3.88 12.10 18.95
CA SER A 144 5.28 12.50 19.10
C SER A 144 5.89 12.81 17.73
N GLN A 145 6.22 14.08 17.54
CA GLN A 145 6.64 14.65 16.26
C GLN A 145 8.02 14.13 15.77
N ASP A 146 8.66 13.20 16.48
CA ASP A 146 10.02 12.71 16.18
C ASP A 146 10.28 11.24 16.56
N SER A 147 9.24 10.41 16.77
CA SER A 147 9.44 8.98 17.10
C SER A 147 9.15 8.06 15.92
N ILE A 148 10.13 7.20 15.60
CA ILE A 148 9.89 6.03 14.76
C ILE A 148 9.37 4.91 15.65
N ASN A 149 8.14 4.46 15.40
CA ASN A 149 7.61 3.26 16.03
C ASN A 149 7.98 2.05 15.19
N THR A 150 8.51 1.01 15.83
CA THR A 150 9.04 -0.16 15.15
C THR A 150 8.38 -1.42 15.68
N PHE A 151 7.68 -2.13 14.79
CA PHE A 151 7.05 -3.41 15.06
C PHE A 151 7.88 -4.52 14.46
N LYS A 152 8.27 -5.54 15.24
CA LYS A 152 9.06 -6.66 14.73
C LYS A 152 8.52 -7.98 15.22
N GLY A 153 8.63 -9.00 14.39
CA GLY A 153 8.14 -10.33 14.73
C GLY A 153 8.46 -11.37 13.67
N TYR A 154 7.90 -12.55 13.90
CA TYR A 154 7.86 -13.66 12.98
C TYR A 154 6.44 -13.83 12.49
N SER A 155 6.27 -13.99 11.18
CA SER A 155 5.01 -14.40 10.59
C SER A 155 5.14 -15.77 9.95
N GLU A 156 4.10 -16.58 10.14
CA GLU A 156 3.95 -17.88 9.53
C GLU A 156 2.63 -17.88 8.74
N PHE A 157 2.74 -18.00 7.42
CA PHE A 157 1.59 -18.18 6.54
C PHE A 157 1.43 -19.65 6.20
N SER A 158 0.26 -20.21 6.48
CA SER A 158 -0.17 -21.43 5.80
C SER A 158 -0.87 -21.03 4.52
N ILE A 159 -0.41 -21.58 3.39
CA ILE A 159 -0.89 -21.22 2.07
C ILE A 159 -1.50 -22.43 1.38
N LYS A 160 -2.53 -22.18 0.58
CA LYS A 160 -3.22 -23.20 -0.21
C LYS A 160 -3.36 -22.76 -1.66
N ARG A 161 -3.17 -23.70 -2.57
CA ARG A 161 -3.39 -23.52 -4.00
C ARG A 161 -4.81 -23.92 -4.38
N LYS A 162 -5.51 -23.07 -5.13
CA LYS A 162 -6.82 -23.35 -5.72
C LYS A 162 -6.90 -22.70 -7.09
N ASN A 163 -7.26 -23.48 -8.11
CA ASN A 163 -7.31 -23.02 -9.50
C ASN A 163 -6.00 -22.32 -9.94
N ASP A 164 -4.87 -22.96 -9.65
CA ASP A 164 -3.51 -22.46 -9.90
C ASP A 164 -3.09 -21.17 -9.16
N VAL A 165 -3.93 -20.66 -8.26
CA VAL A 165 -3.66 -19.46 -7.44
C VAL A 165 -3.32 -19.85 -6.00
N TRP A 166 -2.18 -19.38 -5.48
CA TRP A 166 -1.81 -19.49 -4.08
C TRP A 166 -2.44 -18.37 -3.25
N LYS A 167 -3.00 -18.73 -2.09
CA LYS A 167 -3.55 -17.78 -1.13
C LYS A 167 -3.21 -18.18 0.30
N VAL A 168 -3.09 -17.18 1.16
CA VAL A 168 -2.93 -17.36 2.62
C VAL A 168 -4.29 -17.75 3.22
N VAL A 169 -4.32 -18.89 3.91
CA VAL A 169 -5.53 -19.39 4.59
C VAL A 169 -5.41 -19.30 6.11
N ASP A 170 -4.20 -19.31 6.65
CA ASP A 170 -3.93 -19.12 8.08
C ASP A 170 -2.70 -18.24 8.22
N TRP A 171 -2.76 -17.26 9.11
CA TRP A 171 -1.66 -16.37 9.43
C TRP A 171 -1.45 -16.34 10.93
N LEU A 172 -0.30 -16.84 11.36
CA LEU A 172 0.17 -16.75 12.74
C LEU A 172 1.24 -15.67 12.88
N ASP A 173 1.03 -14.79 13.85
CA ASP A 173 1.98 -13.74 14.22
C ASP A 173 2.62 -14.06 15.59
N ARG A 174 3.92 -13.79 15.73
CA ARG A 174 4.68 -14.03 16.97
C ARG A 174 5.72 -12.93 17.22
N PRO A 175 6.01 -12.61 18.49
CA PRO A 175 7.06 -11.66 18.81
C PRO A 175 8.44 -12.28 18.57
N THR A 176 9.43 -11.44 18.28
CA THR A 176 10.84 -11.84 18.44
C THR A 176 11.25 -11.75 19.91
N LEU A 177 12.39 -12.34 20.28
CA LEU A 177 12.92 -12.23 21.65
C LEU A 177 13.21 -10.78 22.08
N SER A 178 13.44 -9.88 21.11
CA SER A 178 13.82 -8.49 21.34
C SER A 178 12.67 -7.49 21.16
N ALA A 179 11.52 -7.92 20.62
CA ALA A 179 10.41 -7.03 20.29
C ALA A 179 9.17 -7.32 21.14
N LYS A 180 8.59 -6.26 21.71
CA LYS A 180 7.31 -6.32 22.44
C LYS A 180 6.11 -6.04 21.53
N GLU A 181 6.34 -5.32 20.44
CA GLU A 181 5.31 -4.88 19.52
C GLU A 181 5.43 -5.61 18.19
N THR A 182 4.32 -6.21 17.78
CA THR A 182 4.19 -7.10 16.63
C THR A 182 3.16 -6.56 15.65
N TRP A 183 2.96 -7.24 14.52
CA TRP A 183 1.91 -6.94 13.57
C TRP A 183 0.52 -6.93 14.23
N THR A 184 0.31 -7.82 15.18
CA THR A 184 -0.93 -7.86 15.98
C THR A 184 -1.14 -6.56 16.75
N ASN A 185 -0.09 -6.02 17.38
CA ASN A 185 -0.16 -4.73 18.08
C ASN A 185 -0.49 -3.60 17.10
N LEU A 186 0.15 -3.59 15.93
CA LEU A 186 -0.13 -2.59 14.88
C LEU A 186 -1.61 -2.62 14.47
N LYS A 187 -2.17 -3.80 14.18
CA LYS A 187 -3.58 -3.97 13.82
C LYS A 187 -4.52 -3.42 14.89
N PHE A 188 -4.24 -3.76 16.14
CA PHE A 188 -5.05 -3.30 17.28
C PHE A 188 -5.03 -1.76 17.38
N ILE A 189 -3.86 -1.14 17.29
CA ILE A 189 -3.72 0.30 17.44
C ILE A 189 -4.38 1.06 16.29
N VAL A 190 -4.19 0.60 15.05
CA VAL A 190 -4.80 1.20 13.86
C VAL A 190 -6.31 1.20 13.96
N LEU A 191 -6.93 0.11 14.41
CA LEU A 191 -8.38 0.00 14.47
C LEU A 191 -9.01 0.64 15.72
N ASN A 192 -8.33 0.65 16.87
CA ASN A 192 -8.90 1.15 18.13
C ASN A 192 -8.61 2.62 18.47
N ASN A 193 -7.73 3.30 17.72
CA ASN A 193 -7.47 4.72 17.94
C ASN A 193 -8.59 5.62 17.39
N GLU A 194 -9.79 5.50 17.92
CA GLU A 194 -10.89 6.47 17.76
C GLU A 194 -10.85 7.61 18.80
N ALA A 195 -10.03 7.51 19.85
CA ALA A 195 -10.18 8.32 21.06
C ALA A 195 -9.63 9.76 21.00
N ASP A 196 -8.82 10.13 20.01
CA ASP A 196 -8.21 11.47 19.89
C ASP A 196 -8.61 12.21 18.59
N ARG A 197 -9.75 11.87 17.99
CA ARG A 197 -10.32 12.59 16.83
C ARG A 197 -11.46 13.52 17.25
#